data_AF-A0A645DZW1-F1
#
_entry.id   AF-A0A645DZW1-F1
#
_cell.length_a   1.000
_cell.length_b   1.000
_cell.length_c   1.000
_cell.angle_alpha   90.00
_cell.angle_beta   90.00
_cell.angle_gamma   90.00
#
_symmetry.space_group_name_H-M   'P 1'
#
loop_
_entity.id
_entity.type
_entity.pdbx_description
1 polymer ?
#
loop_
_entity_poly.entity_id
_entity_poly.type
_entity_poly.pdbx_seq_one_letter_code
_entity_poly.pdbx_strand_id
1 'polypeptide(L)'
;MLVTAINEALCDKDTFLSTLQDNIATIITHESDQVLADIDKRLEELQTELLKLATSNADYDKVGDEIHRLRDQKQKLQLENVNREELKKRIADMNTFLREQSTALIEYDEPLVRRLIEKVTVYEEKFTVEFKSGVTVDVNE
;
A
#
# COMPACT_ATOMS: atom_id res chain seq x y z
N MET A 1 -7.76 26.72 21.24
CA MET A 1 -7.27 27.81 20.37
C MET A 1 -6.08 27.33 19.53
N LEU A 2 -4.84 27.31 20.03
CA LEU A 2 -3.67 26.84 19.26
C LEU A 2 -3.69 25.34 18.96
N VAL A 3 -4.07 24.54 19.94
CA VAL A 3 -4.30 23.09 19.80
C VAL A 3 -5.36 22.79 18.73
N THR A 4 -6.40 23.61 18.65
CA THR A 4 -7.47 23.50 17.64
C THR A 4 -6.92 23.73 16.23
N ALA A 5 -6.16 24.82 16.03
CA ALA A 5 -5.52 25.12 14.75
C ALA A 5 -4.55 24.03 14.30
N ILE A 6 -3.79 23.46 15.24
CA ILE A 6 -2.86 22.35 14.98
C ILE A 6 -3.63 21.09 14.59
N ASN A 7 -4.71 20.77 15.29
CA ASN A 7 -5.53 19.61 14.97
C ASN A 7 -6.25 19.76 13.61
N GLU A 8 -6.71 20.96 13.25
CA GLU A 8 -7.29 21.26 11.93
C GLU A 8 -6.26 21.15 10.80
N ALA A 9 -5.02 21.62 11.01
CA ALA A 9 -3.92 21.42 10.07
C ALA A 9 -3.51 19.95 9.91
N LEU A 10 -3.59 19.16 11.00
CA LEU A 10 -3.24 17.74 11.02
C LEU A 10 -4.37 16.81 10.54
N CYS A 11 -5.60 17.33 10.37
CA CYS A 11 -6.75 16.56 9.90
C CYS A 11 -6.61 16.00 8.47
N ASP A 12 -5.60 16.44 7.71
CA ASP A 12 -5.25 15.87 6.40
C ASP A 12 -4.50 14.53 6.45
N LYS A 13 -4.28 13.99 7.67
CA LYS A 13 -3.67 12.68 7.88
C LYS A 13 -4.41 11.57 7.12
N ASP A 14 -5.74 11.61 7.09
CA ASP A 14 -6.53 10.58 6.40
C ASP A 14 -6.29 10.61 4.88
N THR A 15 -6.22 11.80 4.29
CA THR A 15 -5.92 12.03 2.87
C THR A 15 -4.51 11.57 2.52
N PHE A 16 -3.52 11.92 3.36
CA PHE A 16 -2.12 11.50 3.19
C PHE A 16 -1.96 9.98 3.31
N LEU A 17 -2.57 9.36 4.34
CA LEU A 17 -2.50 7.92 4.56
C LEU A 17 -3.19 7.15 3.44
N SER A 18 -4.34 7.63 2.94
CA SER A 18 -5.03 7.04 1.78
C SER A 18 -4.16 7.09 0.54
N THR A 19 -3.58 8.25 0.22
CA THR A 19 -2.72 8.41 -0.96
C THR A 19 -1.47 7.52 -0.89
N LEU A 20 -0.84 7.44 0.29
CA LEU A 20 0.31 6.55 0.51
C LEU A 20 -0.08 5.07 0.32
N GLN A 21 -1.26 4.67 0.81
CA GLN A 21 -1.77 3.31 0.63
C GLN A 21 -2.03 2.98 -0.83
N ASP A 22 -2.69 3.88 -1.56
CA ASP A 22 -3.01 3.65 -2.97
C ASP A 22 -1.72 3.49 -3.80
N ASN A 23 -0.71 4.32 -3.54
CA ASN A 23 0.60 4.23 -4.18
C ASN A 23 1.30 2.89 -3.88
N ILE A 24 1.25 2.43 -2.63
CA ILE A 24 1.87 1.17 -2.23
C ILE A 24 1.09 -0.03 -2.78
N ALA A 25 -0.25 -0.01 -2.72
CA ALA A 25 -1.11 -1.07 -3.22
C ALA A 25 -0.92 -1.28 -4.72
N THR A 26 -0.88 -0.20 -5.50
CA THR A 26 -0.71 -0.24 -6.97
C THR A 26 0.60 -0.91 -7.37
N ILE A 27 1.68 -0.72 -6.61
CA ILE A 27 2.98 -1.35 -6.87
C ILE A 27 2.95 -2.86 -6.56
N ILE A 28 2.08 -3.30 -5.65
CA ILE A 28 2.08 -4.69 -5.16
C ILE A 28 1.11 -5.59 -5.95
N THR A 29 0.00 -5.06 -6.50
CA THR A 29 -1.11 -5.89 -7.00
C THR A 29 -1.14 -6.18 -8.50
N HIS A 30 -0.42 -5.47 -9.36
CA HIS A 30 -0.88 -5.36 -10.76
C HIS A 30 -0.66 -6.60 -11.67
N GLU A 31 0.24 -7.54 -11.40
CA GLU A 31 0.62 -8.52 -12.46
C GLU A 31 0.58 -10.02 -12.11
N SER A 32 0.45 -10.42 -10.84
CA SER A 32 0.79 -11.82 -10.48
C SER A 32 -0.36 -12.82 -10.62
N ASP A 33 -1.60 -12.42 -10.32
CA ASP A 33 -2.74 -13.35 -10.27
C ASP A 33 -3.19 -13.80 -11.66
N GLN A 34 -3.15 -12.89 -12.65
CA GLN A 34 -3.46 -13.22 -14.04
C GLN A 34 -2.39 -14.14 -14.65
N VAL A 35 -1.11 -13.90 -14.34
CA VAL A 35 0.00 -14.74 -14.79
C VAL A 35 -0.08 -16.16 -14.22
N LEU A 36 -0.49 -16.32 -12.96
CA LEU A 36 -0.70 -17.64 -12.36
C LEU A 36 -1.85 -18.41 -13.06
N ALA A 37 -2.96 -17.73 -13.36
CA ALA A 37 -4.08 -18.32 -14.07
C ALA A 37 -3.71 -18.75 -15.50
N ASP A 38 -2.92 -17.93 -16.19
CA ASP A 38 -2.43 -18.24 -17.54
C ASP A 38 -1.46 -19.44 -17.53
N ILE A 39 -0.58 -19.54 -16.53
CA ILE A 39 0.30 -20.70 -16.34
C ILE A 39 -0.52 -21.96 -16.06
N ASP A 40 -1.55 -21.88 -15.23
CA ASP A 40 -2.41 -23.03 -14.91
C ASP A 40 -3.16 -23.54 -16.14
N LYS A 41 -3.74 -22.63 -16.93
CA LYS A 41 -4.37 -22.98 -18.20
C LYS A 41 -3.38 -23.66 -19.15
N ARG A 42 -2.17 -23.11 -19.28
CA ARG A 42 -1.13 -23.69 -20.15
C ARG A 42 -0.67 -25.07 -19.69
N LEU A 43 -0.57 -25.28 -18.38
CA LEU A 43 -0.25 -26.58 -17.79
C LEU A 43 -1.34 -27.63 -18.09
N GLU A 44 -2.63 -27.27 -18.02
CA GLU A 44 -3.73 -28.17 -18.38
C GLU A 44 -3.71 -28.57 -19.86
N GLU A 45 -3.45 -27.60 -20.75
CA GLU A 45 -3.31 -27.85 -22.18
C GLU A 45 -2.17 -28.83 -22.48
N LEU A 46 -0.98 -28.58 -21.91
CA LEU A 46 0.20 -29.42 -22.13
C LEU A 46 0.03 -30.81 -21.52
N GLN A 47 -0.64 -30.95 -20.37
CA GLN A 47 -0.95 -32.27 -19.80
C GLN A 47 -1.90 -33.07 -20.70
N THR A 48 -2.88 -32.40 -21.30
CA THR A 48 -3.81 -33.04 -22.26
C THR A 48 -3.07 -33.45 -23.54
N GLU A 49 -2.16 -32.63 -24.02
CA GLU A 49 -1.31 -32.93 -25.18
C GLU A 49 -0.38 -34.11 -24.90
N LEU A 50 0.27 -34.14 -23.73
CA LEU A 50 1.14 -35.23 -23.30
C LEU A 50 0.40 -36.58 -23.30
N LEU A 51 -0.83 -36.62 -22.79
CA LEU A 51 -1.66 -37.84 -22.80
C LEU A 51 -1.95 -38.32 -24.23
N LYS A 52 -2.22 -37.40 -25.17
CA LYS A 52 -2.46 -37.73 -26.59
C LYS A 52 -1.19 -38.26 -27.27
N LEU A 53 -0.04 -37.64 -27.01
CA LEU A 53 1.25 -38.05 -27.57
C LEU A 53 1.69 -39.42 -27.04
N ALA A 54 1.53 -39.64 -25.73
CA ALA A 54 1.80 -40.95 -25.11
C ALA A 54 0.91 -42.06 -25.70
N THR A 55 -0.37 -41.76 -25.96
CA THR A 55 -1.31 -42.72 -26.58
C THR A 55 -0.97 -43.01 -28.05
N SER A 56 -0.31 -42.07 -28.74
CA SER A 56 0.08 -42.21 -30.14
C SER A 56 1.52 -42.68 -30.35
N ASN A 57 2.25 -43.05 -29.29
CA ASN A 57 3.68 -43.42 -29.33
C ASN A 57 4.56 -42.35 -30.03
N ALA A 58 4.15 -41.09 -29.96
CA ALA A 58 4.91 -39.96 -30.49
C ALA A 58 5.91 -39.44 -29.44
N ASP A 59 6.98 -38.79 -29.90
CA ASP A 59 7.94 -38.12 -29.02
C ASP A 59 7.26 -36.98 -28.24
N TYR A 60 7.40 -37.01 -26.92
CA TYR A 60 6.78 -36.07 -25.98
C TYR A 60 7.78 -35.36 -25.07
N ASP A 61 9.10 -35.56 -25.26
CA ASP A 61 10.14 -35.04 -24.37
C ASP A 61 10.04 -33.50 -24.25
N LYS A 62 9.78 -32.81 -25.37
CA LYS A 62 9.61 -31.35 -25.39
C LYS A 62 8.41 -30.86 -24.56
N VAL A 63 7.32 -31.61 -24.55
CA VAL A 63 6.12 -31.28 -23.76
C VAL A 63 6.40 -31.51 -22.28
N GLY A 64 7.14 -32.58 -21.94
CA GLY A 64 7.61 -32.85 -20.59
C GLY A 64 8.50 -31.72 -20.04
N ASP A 65 9.48 -31.27 -20.83
CA ASP A 65 10.39 -30.18 -20.46
C ASP A 65 9.64 -28.85 -20.24
N GLU A 66 8.66 -28.54 -21.09
CA GLU A 66 7.84 -27.32 -20.95
C GLU A 66 6.96 -27.37 -19.69
N ILE A 67 6.38 -28.53 -19.36
CA ILE A 67 5.64 -28.74 -18.09
C ILE A 67 6.56 -28.52 -16.89
N HIS A 68 7.77 -29.06 -16.90
CA HIS A 68 8.73 -28.87 -15.82
C HIS A 68 9.08 -27.39 -15.64
N ARG A 69 9.40 -26.69 -16.75
CA ARG A 69 9.71 -25.25 -16.72
C ARG A 69 8.55 -24.41 -16.17
N LEU A 70 7.32 -24.69 -16.60
CA LEU A 70 6.15 -23.94 -16.14
C LEU A 70 5.84 -24.20 -14.66
N ARG A 71 6.09 -25.42 -14.16
CA ARG A 71 5.97 -25.74 -12.72
C ARG A 71 6.97 -24.95 -11.88
N ASP A 72 8.22 -24.86 -12.32
CA ASP A 72 9.25 -24.07 -11.63
C ASP A 72 8.88 -22.58 -11.61
N GLN A 73 8.39 -22.04 -12.73
CA GLN A 73 7.90 -20.66 -12.82
C GLN A 73 6.70 -20.42 -11.88
N LYS A 74 5.73 -21.34 -11.86
CA LYS A 74 4.58 -21.27 -10.95
C LYS A 74 5.02 -21.21 -9.49
N GLN A 75 5.94 -22.10 -9.09
CA GLN A 75 6.42 -22.16 -7.71
C GLN A 75 7.15 -20.87 -7.30
N LYS A 76 7.95 -20.30 -8.20
CA LYS A 76 8.62 -19.02 -7.98
C LYS A 76 7.62 -17.88 -7.78
N LEU A 77 6.62 -17.77 -8.66
CA LEU A 77 5.58 -16.73 -8.57
C LEU A 77 4.74 -16.88 -7.30
N GLN A 78 4.42 -18.11 -6.89
CA GLN A 78 3.72 -18.35 -5.63
C GLN A 78 4.52 -17.89 -4.42
N LEU A 79 5.83 -18.14 -4.38
CA LEU A 79 6.70 -17.67 -3.31
C LEU A 79 6.77 -16.14 -3.27
N GLU A 80 6.91 -15.49 -4.43
CA GLU A 80 6.87 -14.03 -4.53
C GLU A 80 5.51 -13.46 -4.06
N ASN A 81 4.40 -14.14 -4.36
CA ASN A 81 3.07 -13.75 -3.88
C ASN A 81 2.93 -13.86 -2.37
N VAL A 82 3.44 -14.92 -1.73
CA VAL A 82 3.39 -15.06 -0.26
C VAL A 82 4.11 -13.89 0.41
N ASN A 83 5.31 -13.53 -0.07
CA ASN A 83 6.07 -12.40 0.48
C ASN A 83 5.31 -11.06 0.28
N ARG A 84 4.59 -10.91 -0.85
CA ARG A 84 3.76 -9.73 -1.12
C ARG A 84 2.53 -9.67 -0.22
N GLU A 85 1.86 -10.80 0.04
CA GLU A 85 0.71 -10.85 0.95
C GLU A 85 1.12 -10.51 2.39
N GLU A 86 2.27 -10.99 2.85
CA GLU A 86 2.83 -10.57 4.15
C GLU A 86 3.07 -9.06 4.19
N LEU A 87 3.65 -8.49 3.12
CA LEU A 87 3.89 -7.06 3.00
C LEU A 87 2.58 -6.26 3.04
N LYS A 88 1.55 -6.67 2.28
CA LYS A 88 0.20 -6.06 2.31
C LYS A 88 -0.37 -6.05 3.72
N LYS A 89 -0.25 -7.17 4.44
CA LYS A 89 -0.70 -7.27 5.83
C LYS A 89 0.04 -6.28 6.73
N ARG A 90 1.36 -6.18 6.64
CA ARG A 90 2.15 -5.23 7.44
C ARG A 90 1.79 -3.78 7.15
N ILE A 91 1.50 -3.44 5.89
CA ILE A 91 1.02 -2.10 5.51
C ILE A 91 -0.36 -1.82 6.11
N ALA A 92 -1.28 -2.79 6.06
CA ALA A 92 -2.59 -2.66 6.68
C ALA A 92 -2.47 -2.50 8.21
N ASP A 93 -1.61 -3.28 8.86
CA ASP A 93 -1.33 -3.17 10.30
C ASP A 93 -0.73 -1.79 10.64
N MET A 94 0.21 -1.29 9.84
CA MET A 94 0.76 0.06 9.98
C MET A 94 -0.28 1.16 9.80
N ASN A 95 -1.20 1.01 8.83
CA ASN A 95 -2.29 1.95 8.62
C ASN A 95 -3.22 1.99 9.84
N THR A 96 -3.65 0.82 10.31
CA THR A 96 -4.48 0.70 11.52
C THR A 96 -3.77 1.32 12.71
N PHE A 97 -2.50 0.99 12.95
CA PHE A 97 -1.70 1.58 14.00
C PHE A 97 -1.65 3.11 13.91
N LEU A 98 -1.33 3.64 12.72
CA LEU A 98 -1.25 5.08 12.50
C LEU A 98 -2.61 5.75 12.71
N ARG A 99 -3.73 5.11 12.35
CA ARG A 99 -5.09 5.64 12.57
C ARG A 99 -5.51 5.62 14.04
N GLU A 100 -5.15 4.57 14.78
CA GLU A 100 -5.44 4.43 16.22
C GLU A 100 -4.68 5.45 17.07
N GLN A 101 -3.55 5.96 16.59
CA GLN A 101 -2.85 7.07 17.25
C GLN A 101 -3.67 8.36 17.12
N SER A 102 -4.17 8.87 18.25
CA SER A 102 -4.77 10.20 18.34
C SER A 102 -3.74 11.24 17.91
N THR A 103 -3.98 11.88 16.76
CA THR A 103 -3.26 13.10 16.35
C THR A 103 -3.83 14.35 17.00
N ALA A 104 -4.97 14.24 17.68
CA ALA A 104 -5.52 15.33 18.45
C ALA A 104 -4.61 15.56 19.65
N LEU A 105 -3.93 16.71 19.65
CA LEU A 105 -3.30 17.22 20.85
C LEU A 105 -4.41 17.45 21.88
N ILE A 106 -4.34 16.72 22.98
CA ILE A 106 -5.30 16.84 24.09
C ILE A 106 -4.90 18.02 24.98
N GLU A 107 -3.59 18.26 25.08
CA GLU A 107 -3.00 19.34 25.88
C GLU A 107 -1.96 20.12 25.07
N TYR A 108 -1.70 21.34 25.53
CA TYR A 108 -0.68 22.21 24.96
C TYR A 108 0.71 21.72 25.38
N ASP A 109 1.49 21.22 24.42
CA ASP A 109 2.91 20.88 24.59
C ASP A 109 3.76 22.01 23.99
N GLU A 110 4.36 22.83 24.87
CA GLU A 110 5.13 24.00 24.46
C GLU A 110 6.34 23.68 23.56
N PRO A 111 7.19 22.66 23.89
CA PRO A 111 8.21 22.17 22.96
C PRO A 111 7.68 21.79 21.58
N LEU A 112 6.55 21.10 21.50
CA LEU A 112 5.96 20.67 20.24
C LEU A 112 5.41 21.85 19.44
N VAL A 113 4.69 22.75 20.08
CA VAL A 113 4.12 23.96 19.46
C VAL A 113 5.24 24.83 18.88
N ARG A 114 6.35 25.01 19.60
CA ARG A 114 7.52 25.78 19.12
C ARG A 114 8.24 25.11 17.94
N ARG A 115 8.13 23.79 17.80
CA ARG A 115 8.66 23.06 16.63
C ARG A 115 7.77 23.24 15.41
N LEU A 116 6.46 23.33 15.59
CA LEU A 116 5.48 23.35 14.50
C LEU A 116 5.17 24.77 14.01
N ILE A 117 5.14 25.76 14.89
CA ILE A 117 4.64 27.10 14.60
C ILE A 117 5.77 28.09 14.37
N GLU A 118 5.64 28.86 13.30
CA GLU A 118 6.51 29.99 12.98
C GLU A 118 6.02 31.27 13.67
N LYS A 119 4.74 31.62 13.47
CA LYS A 119 4.11 32.78 14.14
C LYS A 119 2.59 32.65 14.21
N VAL A 120 1.99 33.43 15.10
CA VAL A 120 0.53 33.59 15.24
C VAL A 120 0.19 35.06 15.10
N THR A 121 -0.79 35.37 14.24
CA THR A 121 -1.30 36.74 14.01
C THR A 121 -2.74 36.82 14.52
N VAL A 122 -3.02 37.76 15.41
CA VAL A 122 -4.34 37.93 16.04
C VAL A 122 -5.08 39.10 15.39
N TYR A 123 -6.34 38.88 15.01
CA TYR A 123 -7.28 39.87 14.49
C TYR A 123 -8.48 39.99 15.43
N GLU A 124 -9.40 40.93 15.17
CA GLU A 124 -10.58 41.16 16.01
C GLU A 124 -11.55 39.97 16.10
N GLU A 125 -11.71 39.19 15.03
CA GLU A 125 -12.70 38.08 14.96
C GLU A 125 -12.05 36.71 14.67
N LYS A 126 -10.73 36.66 14.50
CA LYS A 126 -10.00 35.44 14.13
C LYS A 126 -8.52 35.52 14.48
N PHE A 127 -7.84 34.39 14.44
CA PHE A 127 -6.38 34.34 14.45
C PHE A 127 -5.85 33.43 13.35
N THR A 128 -4.73 33.83 12.77
CA THR A 128 -4.02 33.08 11.73
C THR A 128 -2.77 32.45 12.32
N VAL A 129 -2.65 31.14 12.20
CA VAL A 129 -1.47 30.35 12.62
C VAL A 129 -0.65 29.98 11.38
N GLU A 130 0.62 30.41 11.37
CA GLU A 130 1.57 30.05 10.32
C GLU A 130 2.54 28.98 10.85
N PHE A 131 2.57 27.84 10.18
CA PHE A 131 3.44 26.72 10.49
C PHE A 131 4.80 26.91 9.83
N LYS A 132 5.85 26.33 10.43
CA LYS A 132 7.20 26.34 9.83
C LYS A 132 7.28 25.62 8.48
N SER A 133 6.30 24.78 8.17
CA SER A 133 6.14 24.15 6.86
C SER A 133 5.63 25.12 5.78
N GLY A 134 5.21 26.33 6.14
CA GLY A 134 4.55 27.30 5.25
C GLY A 134 3.03 27.13 5.15
N VAL A 135 2.45 26.14 5.84
CA VAL A 135 0.99 25.98 5.94
C VAL A 135 0.41 27.09 6.82
N THR A 136 -0.74 27.64 6.42
CA THR A 136 -1.44 28.69 7.17
C THR A 136 -2.87 28.25 7.47
N VAL A 137 -3.30 28.40 8.72
CA VAL A 137 -4.67 28.08 9.16
C VAL A 137 -5.29 29.29 9.81
N ASP A 138 -6.49 29.66 9.36
CA ASP A 138 -7.33 30.67 9.98
C ASP A 138 -8.31 29.99 10.93
N VAL A 139 -8.30 30.38 12.20
CA VAL A 139 -9.25 29.91 13.20
C VAL A 139 -10.12 31.09 13.62
N ASN A 140 -11.42 30.94 13.41
CA ASN A 140 -12.42 31.91 13.86
C ASN A 140 -12.71 31.69 15.35
N GLU A 141 -13.00 32.78 16.06
CA GLU A 141 -13.35 32.73 17.49
C GLU A 141 -14.70 32.05 17.77
#